data_AF-A0A1H2TM72-F1
#
_entry.id   AF-A0A1H2TM72-F1
#
_cell.length_a   1.000
_cell.length_b   1.000
_cell.length_c   1.000
_cell.angle_alpha   90.00
_cell.angle_beta   90.00
_cell.angle_gamma   90.00
#
_symmetry.space_group_name_H-M   'P 1'
#
loop_
_entity.id
_entity.type
_entity.pdbx_description
1 polymer ?
#
loop_
_entity_poly.entity_id
_entity_poly.type
_entity_poly.pdbx_seq_one_letter_code
_entity_poly.pdbx_strand_id
1 'polypeptide(L)'
;MENLFLLWETPWDAWKATWVHPLWLVAILLVAWQYAWKGIREERRFGSRLDPPTTLFLYSLFLGFGVGIFFSMGISSWMVDIKPSSIFWVWGGILGLSLFRLRFACPAYAVGLLTLFSLLWEIQGREEDGVWSGLSGFHTPDWMLLISLLHFLEWALVRLDGHRGSTPTLETSLDGRRVGGALLQKVWALPLVIFTPGGWLPLPLVIGFARLNLSRPMQQQKRRSSSLILLYAGNLLILSVGAMIWPSLMWVAACFCFLGHEGLYQLGRYRERRRTPLYASGETGVKVLAVWPNSPAAMMGIYPGYSILRVNGEAVANREEMEEALARSAAFCRLEMIDEQGEVKLAQRALYQGDPVHLGVVEAPKDSVIYRSLPSKT
;
A
#
# COMPACT_ATOMS: atom_id res chain seq x y z
N MET A 1 -33.97 1.15 4.64
CA MET A 1 -32.67 1.05 3.91
C MET A 1 -32.57 2.07 2.77
N GLU A 2 -33.68 2.44 2.12
CA GLU A 2 -33.72 3.44 1.04
C GLU A 2 -33.02 4.76 1.41
N ASN A 3 -33.18 5.25 2.63
CA ASN A 3 -32.59 6.52 3.09
C ASN A 3 -31.05 6.59 3.12
N LEU A 4 -30.33 5.46 2.97
CA LEU A 4 -28.87 5.44 3.07
C LEU A 4 -28.17 5.89 1.78
N PHE A 5 -28.86 5.84 0.64
CA PHE A 5 -28.35 6.25 -0.67
C PHE A 5 -29.09 7.50 -1.21
N LEU A 6 -29.87 8.17 -0.35
CA LEU A 6 -30.49 9.45 -0.67
C LEU A 6 -29.46 10.58 -0.67
N LEU A 7 -29.79 11.61 -1.44
CA LEU A 7 -29.16 12.91 -1.38
C LEU A 7 -29.75 13.68 -0.18
N TRP A 8 -28.90 14.33 0.60
CA TRP A 8 -29.31 15.04 1.81
C TRP A 8 -29.32 16.55 1.56
N GLU A 9 -30.29 17.25 2.16
CA GLU A 9 -30.39 18.72 2.04
C GLU A 9 -29.21 19.43 2.72
N THR A 10 -28.71 18.89 3.85
CA THR A 10 -27.61 19.47 4.61
C THR A 10 -26.34 18.60 4.56
N PRO A 11 -25.14 19.20 4.60
CA PRO A 11 -23.90 18.43 4.67
C PRO A 11 -23.79 17.66 5.99
N TRP A 12 -24.37 18.19 7.07
CA TRP A 12 -24.31 17.58 8.40
C TRP A 12 -25.08 16.26 8.46
N ASP A 13 -26.22 16.17 7.77
CA ASP A 13 -27.00 14.94 7.72
C ASP A 13 -26.40 13.89 6.78
N ALA A 14 -25.77 14.31 5.67
CA ALA A 14 -24.91 13.42 4.88
C ALA A 14 -23.72 12.86 5.70
N TRP A 15 -23.07 13.68 6.52
CA TRP A 15 -22.04 13.20 7.46
C TRP A 15 -22.59 12.18 8.45
N LYS A 16 -23.78 12.40 9.04
CA LYS A 16 -24.45 11.40 9.90
C LYS A 16 -24.72 10.10 9.15
N ALA A 17 -25.26 10.19 7.93
CA ALA A 17 -25.58 9.05 7.09
C ALA A 17 -24.35 8.23 6.71
N THR A 18 -23.21 8.88 6.49
CA THR A 18 -21.93 8.22 6.16
C THR A 18 -21.54 7.18 7.22
N TRP A 19 -21.81 7.42 8.51
CA TRP A 19 -21.45 6.51 9.60
C TRP A 19 -22.21 5.18 9.60
N VAL A 20 -23.46 5.20 9.15
CA VAL A 20 -24.33 4.02 9.01
C VAL A 20 -24.38 3.50 7.57
N HIS A 21 -23.62 4.11 6.65
CA HIS A 21 -23.60 3.75 5.25
C HIS A 21 -22.97 2.36 5.05
N PRO A 22 -23.62 1.39 4.37
CA PRO A 22 -23.09 0.03 4.24
C PRO A 22 -21.68 -0.03 3.65
N LEU A 23 -21.42 0.79 2.61
CA LEU A 23 -20.10 0.88 1.97
C LEU A 23 -19.02 1.49 2.88
N TRP A 24 -19.38 2.30 3.89
CA TRP A 24 -18.42 2.79 4.89
C TRP A 24 -18.03 1.69 5.88
N LEU A 25 -19.00 0.88 6.30
CA LEU A 25 -18.72 -0.32 7.12
C LEU A 25 -17.83 -1.31 6.34
N VAL A 26 -18.13 -1.54 5.05
CA VAL A 26 -17.25 -2.34 4.17
C VAL A 26 -15.85 -1.73 4.06
N ALA A 27 -15.73 -0.41 3.90
CA ALA A 27 -14.43 0.27 3.85
C ALA A 27 -13.59 0.05 5.12
N ILE A 28 -14.19 0.22 6.30
CA ILE A 28 -13.53 -0.04 7.60
C ILE A 28 -13.15 -1.53 7.71
N LEU A 29 -14.06 -2.45 7.36
CA LEU A 29 -13.82 -3.89 7.42
C LEU A 29 -12.68 -4.32 6.50
N LEU A 30 -12.53 -3.73 5.31
CA LEU A 30 -11.41 -3.99 4.40
C LEU A 30 -10.06 -3.54 5.00
N VAL A 31 -10.02 -2.37 5.66
CA VAL A 31 -8.81 -1.89 6.36
C VAL A 31 -8.46 -2.83 7.53
N ALA A 32 -9.45 -3.21 8.34
CA ALA A 32 -9.28 -4.13 9.47
C ALA A 32 -8.79 -5.52 9.02
N TRP A 33 -9.45 -6.08 8.00
CA TRP A 33 -9.09 -7.35 7.37
C TRP A 33 -7.65 -7.35 6.86
N GLN A 34 -7.21 -6.29 6.17
CA GLN A 34 -5.84 -6.19 5.68
C GLN A 34 -4.81 -6.30 6.80
N TYR A 35 -4.97 -5.53 7.89
CA TYR A 35 -3.97 -5.53 8.96
C TYR A 35 -4.04 -6.80 9.84
N ALA A 36 -5.23 -7.38 10.05
CA ALA A 36 -5.37 -8.69 10.68
C ALA A 36 -4.68 -9.78 9.84
N TRP A 37 -4.92 -9.81 8.52
CA TRP A 37 -4.31 -10.76 7.60
C TRP A 37 -2.78 -10.58 7.49
N LYS A 38 -2.29 -9.33 7.54
CA LYS A 38 -0.85 -9.03 7.68
C LYS A 38 -0.29 -9.70 8.94
N GLY A 39 -0.88 -9.42 10.11
CA GLY A 39 -0.40 -9.95 11.39
C GLY A 39 -0.33 -11.48 11.41
N ILE A 40 -1.39 -12.15 10.95
CA ILE A 40 -1.44 -13.63 10.85
C ILE A 40 -0.32 -14.16 9.94
N ARG A 41 -0.03 -13.48 8.83
CA ARG A 41 1.04 -13.89 7.89
C ARG A 41 2.45 -13.64 8.43
N GLU A 42 2.65 -12.59 9.22
CA GLU A 42 3.94 -12.33 9.87
C GLU A 42 4.21 -13.34 10.98
N GLU A 43 3.22 -13.60 11.84
CA GLU A 43 3.30 -14.61 12.90
C GLU A 43 3.62 -16.01 12.34
N ARG A 44 2.91 -16.42 11.26
CA ARG A 44 3.18 -17.71 10.58
C ARG A 44 4.53 -17.79 9.85
N ARG A 45 5.14 -16.66 9.48
CA ARG A 45 6.38 -16.62 8.66
C ARG A 45 7.64 -16.33 9.47
N PHE A 46 7.50 -15.54 10.53
CA PHE A 46 8.61 -15.00 11.32
C PHE A 46 8.52 -15.37 12.80
N GLY A 47 7.47 -16.09 13.24
CA GLY A 47 7.25 -16.46 14.64
C GLY A 47 6.73 -15.32 15.53
N SER A 48 6.64 -14.10 15.01
CA SER A 48 6.15 -12.93 15.73
C SER A 48 5.51 -11.92 14.77
N ARG A 49 4.60 -11.09 15.29
CA ARG A 49 3.99 -9.96 14.56
C ARG A 49 4.94 -8.78 14.68
N LEU A 50 5.35 -8.16 13.56
CA LEU A 50 6.41 -7.13 13.60
C LEU A 50 5.85 -5.77 14.05
N ASP A 51 4.61 -5.49 13.67
CA ASP A 51 3.83 -4.35 14.16
C ASP A 51 2.51 -4.84 14.79
N PRO A 52 1.97 -4.17 15.82
CA PRO A 52 0.62 -4.43 16.31
C PRO A 52 -0.43 -4.12 15.22
N PRO A 53 -1.26 -5.10 14.79
CA PRO A 53 -2.27 -4.89 13.75
C PRO A 53 -3.29 -3.79 14.11
N THR A 54 -3.63 -3.68 15.40
CA THR A 54 -4.55 -2.67 15.94
C THR A 54 -3.99 -1.27 15.81
N THR A 55 -2.72 -1.04 16.15
CA THR A 55 -2.06 0.26 16.00
C THR A 55 -1.99 0.68 14.53
N LEU A 56 -1.67 -0.25 13.62
CA LEU A 56 -1.68 0.04 12.17
C LEU A 56 -3.08 0.37 11.65
N PHE A 57 -4.10 -0.40 12.05
CA PHE A 57 -5.50 -0.13 11.73
C PHE A 57 -5.93 1.26 12.20
N LEU A 58 -5.74 1.58 13.48
CA LEU A 58 -6.12 2.87 14.07
C LEU A 58 -5.41 4.05 13.39
N TYR A 59 -4.11 3.90 13.07
CA TYR A 59 -3.36 4.96 12.38
C TYR A 59 -3.81 5.16 10.93
N SER A 60 -4.11 4.06 10.21
CA SER A 60 -4.72 4.12 8.87
C SER A 60 -6.10 4.78 8.89
N LEU A 61 -6.93 4.43 9.88
CA LEU A 61 -8.27 5.00 10.02
C LEU A 61 -8.19 6.49 10.38
N PHE A 62 -7.34 6.88 11.34
CA PHE A 62 -7.13 8.28 11.72
C PHE A 62 -6.67 9.15 10.54
N LEU A 63 -5.66 8.70 9.79
CA LEU A 63 -5.17 9.45 8.62
C LEU A 63 -6.20 9.47 7.47
N GLY A 64 -6.83 8.34 7.15
CA GLY A 64 -7.86 8.26 6.11
C GLY A 64 -9.08 9.12 6.43
N PHE A 65 -9.50 9.15 7.69
CA PHE A 65 -10.57 9.99 8.21
C PHE A 65 -10.24 11.48 8.13
N GLY A 66 -9.10 11.90 8.68
CA GLY A 66 -8.69 13.31 8.67
C GLY A 66 -8.50 13.85 7.25
N VAL A 67 -7.90 13.07 6.36
CA VAL A 67 -7.73 13.44 4.94
C VAL A 67 -9.07 13.41 4.20
N GLY A 68 -9.98 12.47 4.49
CA GLY A 68 -11.31 12.39 3.88
C GLY A 68 -12.22 13.57 4.25
N ILE A 69 -12.24 13.98 5.53
CA ILE A 69 -12.94 15.20 5.96
C ILE A 69 -12.34 16.43 5.30
N PHE A 70 -11.01 16.60 5.39
CA PHE A 70 -10.34 17.78 4.83
C PHE A 70 -10.58 17.92 3.33
N PHE A 71 -10.52 16.81 2.59
CA PHE A 71 -10.83 16.80 1.16
C PHE A 71 -12.28 17.15 0.88
N SER A 72 -13.24 16.54 1.59
CA SER A 72 -14.67 16.82 1.44
C SER A 72 -15.01 18.29 1.71
N MET A 73 -14.40 18.88 2.74
CA MET A 73 -14.51 20.33 3.00
C MET A 73 -13.93 21.15 1.85
N GLY A 74 -12.77 20.75 1.30
CA GLY A 74 -12.14 21.43 0.17
C GLY A 74 -12.95 21.41 -1.13
N ILE A 75 -13.63 20.30 -1.43
CA ILE A 75 -14.49 20.18 -2.63
C ILE A 75 -15.95 20.55 -2.39
N SER A 76 -16.33 20.96 -1.18
CA SER A 76 -17.72 21.27 -0.79
C SER A 76 -18.36 22.41 -1.58
N SER A 77 -17.56 23.29 -2.19
CA SER A 77 -18.00 24.39 -3.05
C SER A 77 -18.07 24.02 -4.54
N TRP A 78 -17.64 22.82 -4.92
CA TRP A 78 -17.74 22.30 -6.28
C TRP A 78 -18.93 21.36 -6.39
N MET A 79 -19.85 21.67 -7.30
CA MET A 79 -20.96 20.79 -7.63
C MET A 79 -20.46 19.70 -8.58
N VAL A 80 -20.71 18.45 -8.23
CA VAL A 80 -20.22 17.25 -8.92
C VAL A 80 -21.44 16.40 -9.31
N ASP A 81 -21.66 16.11 -10.59
CA ASP A 81 -22.80 15.33 -11.10
C ASP A 81 -22.57 13.81 -10.99
N ILE A 82 -22.23 13.34 -9.79
CA ILE A 82 -22.14 11.92 -9.46
C ILE A 82 -23.48 11.42 -8.93
N LYS A 83 -24.14 10.57 -9.73
CA LYS A 83 -25.43 9.95 -9.38
C LYS A 83 -25.23 8.76 -8.42
N PRO A 84 -26.10 8.54 -7.42
CA PRO A 84 -26.00 7.40 -6.50
C PRO A 84 -25.93 6.03 -7.20
N SER A 85 -26.59 5.86 -8.34
CA SER A 85 -26.53 4.63 -9.15
C SER A 85 -25.11 4.29 -9.61
N SER A 86 -24.29 5.28 -9.95
CA SER A 86 -22.90 5.10 -10.38
C SER A 86 -21.97 4.62 -9.26
N ILE A 87 -22.29 4.92 -7.99
CA ILE A 87 -21.50 4.47 -6.82
C ILE A 87 -21.53 2.94 -6.73
N PHE A 88 -22.68 2.31 -6.98
CA PHE A 88 -22.81 0.85 -6.99
C PHE A 88 -21.97 0.21 -8.10
N TRP A 89 -21.91 0.83 -9.28
CA TRP A 89 -21.04 0.37 -10.37
C TRP A 89 -19.55 0.50 -10.02
N VAL A 90 -19.12 1.63 -9.41
CA VAL A 90 -17.73 1.80 -8.97
C VAL A 90 -17.34 0.79 -7.90
N TRP A 91 -18.19 0.57 -6.88
CA TRP A 91 -17.93 -0.42 -5.84
C TRP A 91 -18.02 -1.86 -6.36
N GLY A 92 -18.96 -2.16 -7.25
CA GLY A 92 -19.05 -3.45 -7.95
C GLY A 92 -17.80 -3.72 -8.80
N GLY A 93 -17.28 -2.70 -9.48
CA GLY A 93 -16.02 -2.75 -10.20
C GLY A 93 -14.82 -2.99 -9.28
N ILE A 94 -14.70 -2.23 -8.18
CA ILE A 94 -13.64 -2.41 -7.17
C ILE A 94 -13.63 -3.85 -6.63
N LEU A 95 -14.80 -4.35 -6.20
CA LEU A 95 -14.94 -5.68 -5.64
C LEU A 95 -14.67 -6.76 -6.70
N GLY A 96 -15.30 -6.67 -7.87
CA GLY A 96 -15.13 -7.62 -8.98
C GLY A 96 -13.69 -7.71 -9.47
N LEU A 97 -13.00 -6.59 -9.64
CA LEU A 97 -11.58 -6.56 -10.00
C LEU A 97 -10.69 -7.14 -8.88
N SER A 98 -11.04 -6.91 -7.62
CA SER A 98 -10.30 -7.45 -6.47
C SER A 98 -10.31 -8.99 -6.40
N LEU A 99 -11.34 -9.65 -6.94
CA LEU A 99 -11.43 -11.12 -7.03
C LEU A 99 -10.30 -11.73 -7.87
N PHE A 100 -9.88 -11.05 -8.96
CA PHE A 100 -8.73 -11.51 -9.75
C PHE A 100 -7.44 -11.38 -8.95
N ARG A 101 -7.19 -10.19 -8.37
CA ARG A 101 -6.11 -9.90 -7.41
C ARG A 101 -6.49 -8.67 -6.59
N LEU A 102 -6.35 -8.73 -5.26
CA LEU A 102 -6.63 -7.59 -4.35
C LEU A 102 -5.91 -6.28 -4.72
N ARG A 103 -4.78 -6.34 -5.45
CA ARG A 103 -4.08 -5.15 -5.98
C ARG A 103 -4.94 -4.28 -6.89
N PHE A 104 -5.99 -4.84 -7.50
CA PHE A 104 -6.90 -4.13 -8.41
C PHE A 104 -8.06 -3.45 -7.69
N ALA A 105 -8.13 -3.50 -6.35
CA ALA A 105 -9.14 -2.80 -5.56
C ALA A 105 -8.97 -1.26 -5.53
N CYS A 106 -7.98 -0.68 -6.22
CA CYS A 106 -7.84 0.77 -6.33
C CYS A 106 -8.97 1.35 -7.21
N PRO A 107 -9.69 2.41 -6.77
CA PRO A 107 -10.78 3.03 -7.53
C PRO A 107 -10.41 3.47 -8.95
N ALA A 108 -9.13 3.79 -9.24
CA ALA A 108 -8.67 4.09 -10.60
C ALA A 108 -8.95 2.96 -11.60
N TYR A 109 -8.82 1.70 -11.19
CA TYR A 109 -9.08 0.59 -12.11
C TYR A 109 -10.57 0.47 -12.43
N ALA A 110 -11.44 0.61 -11.43
CA ALA A 110 -12.88 0.53 -11.60
C ALA A 110 -13.39 1.72 -12.44
N VAL A 111 -13.07 2.95 -12.05
CA VAL A 111 -13.50 4.15 -12.78
C VAL A 111 -12.89 4.21 -14.18
N GLY A 112 -11.60 3.89 -14.35
CA GLY A 112 -10.98 3.87 -15.69
C GLY A 112 -11.68 2.92 -16.66
N LEU A 113 -12.07 1.72 -16.20
CA LEU A 113 -12.87 0.80 -17.01
C LEU A 113 -14.32 1.28 -17.21
N LEU A 114 -14.98 1.78 -16.17
CA LEU A 114 -16.36 2.28 -16.27
C LEU A 114 -16.47 3.47 -17.22
N THR A 115 -15.49 4.37 -17.22
CA THR A 115 -15.39 5.45 -18.21
C THR A 115 -15.26 4.90 -19.63
N LEU A 116 -14.38 3.91 -19.87
CA LEU A 116 -14.26 3.28 -21.20
C LEU A 116 -15.57 2.59 -21.64
N PHE A 117 -16.24 1.88 -20.72
CA PHE A 117 -17.52 1.25 -21.01
C PHE A 117 -18.63 2.28 -21.27
N SER A 118 -18.70 3.36 -20.49
CA SER A 118 -19.66 4.46 -20.68
C SER A 118 -19.48 5.16 -22.04
N LEU A 119 -18.24 5.45 -22.45
CA LEU A 119 -17.96 6.02 -23.77
C LEU A 119 -18.28 5.05 -24.93
N LEU A 120 -18.02 3.74 -24.76
CA LEU A 120 -18.45 2.72 -25.73
C LEU A 120 -19.98 2.59 -25.81
N TRP A 121 -20.67 2.89 -24.72
CA TRP A 121 -22.12 2.84 -24.59
C TRP A 121 -22.78 4.05 -25.27
N GLU A 122 -22.21 5.24 -25.05
CA GLU A 122 -22.61 6.50 -25.68
C GLU A 122 -22.56 6.39 -27.22
N ILE A 123 -21.50 5.79 -27.78
CA ILE A 123 -21.38 5.52 -29.23
C ILE A 123 -22.51 4.63 -29.76
N GLN A 124 -23.07 3.73 -28.95
CA GLN A 124 -24.16 2.86 -29.37
C GLN A 124 -25.54 3.52 -29.30
N GLY A 125 -25.66 4.71 -28.69
CA GLY A 125 -26.93 5.46 -28.60
C GLY A 125 -28.04 4.74 -27.83
N ARG A 126 -27.69 3.82 -26.91
CA ARG A 126 -28.66 3.03 -26.14
C ARG A 126 -28.98 3.69 -24.81
N GLU A 127 -30.17 4.28 -24.70
CA GLU A 127 -30.75 4.53 -23.38
C GLU A 127 -31.30 3.20 -22.83
N GLU A 128 -30.84 2.80 -21.64
CA GLU A 128 -31.32 1.60 -20.94
C GLU A 128 -31.82 1.92 -19.54
N ASP A 129 -32.99 1.37 -19.23
CA ASP A 129 -33.66 1.46 -17.94
C ASP A 129 -33.09 0.48 -16.90
N GLY A 130 -33.46 0.71 -15.63
CA GLY A 130 -33.12 -0.20 -14.55
C GLY A 130 -31.64 -0.13 -14.15
N VAL A 131 -30.99 -1.29 -13.96
CA VAL A 131 -29.64 -1.37 -13.37
C VAL A 131 -28.56 -0.71 -14.25
N TRP A 132 -28.73 -0.77 -15.57
CA TRP A 132 -27.78 -0.24 -16.55
C TRP A 132 -27.80 1.30 -16.67
N SER A 133 -28.84 1.96 -16.14
CA SER A 133 -28.92 3.43 -16.05
C SER A 133 -27.73 4.08 -15.33
N GLY A 134 -27.06 3.34 -14.43
CA GLY A 134 -25.85 3.79 -13.75
C GLY A 134 -24.57 3.75 -14.59
N LEU A 135 -24.59 3.08 -15.75
CA LEU A 135 -23.50 3.01 -16.73
C LEU A 135 -23.72 3.99 -17.89
N SER A 136 -24.94 4.05 -18.43
CA SER A 136 -25.33 5.03 -19.45
C SER A 136 -25.33 6.46 -18.88
N GLY A 137 -25.79 6.63 -17.63
CA GLY A 137 -25.76 7.89 -16.89
C GLY A 137 -24.46 8.16 -16.09
N PHE A 138 -23.35 7.45 -16.39
CA PHE A 138 -22.08 7.60 -15.68
C PHE A 138 -21.38 8.90 -16.10
N HIS A 139 -21.38 9.93 -15.25
CA HIS A 139 -20.77 11.21 -15.59
C HIS A 139 -19.24 11.13 -15.61
N THR A 140 -18.68 10.85 -16.80
CA THR A 140 -17.25 10.57 -16.99
C THR A 140 -16.31 11.71 -16.55
N PRO A 141 -16.59 13.01 -16.76
CA PRO A 141 -15.65 14.07 -16.39
C PRO A 141 -15.44 14.17 -14.89
N ASP A 142 -16.52 14.06 -14.12
CA ASP A 142 -16.50 14.23 -12.66
C ASP A 142 -15.88 13.04 -11.94
N TRP A 143 -16.18 11.82 -12.36
CA TRP A 143 -15.50 10.63 -11.85
C TRP A 143 -14.00 10.68 -12.15
N MET A 144 -13.61 11.12 -13.35
CA MET A 144 -12.21 11.23 -13.75
C MET A 144 -11.47 12.38 -13.05
N LEU A 145 -12.15 13.49 -12.76
CA LEU A 145 -11.64 14.57 -11.92
C LEU A 145 -11.47 14.08 -10.47
N LEU A 146 -12.51 13.50 -9.87
CA LEU A 146 -12.48 12.97 -8.51
C LEU A 146 -11.34 11.95 -8.32
N ILE A 147 -11.20 10.96 -9.21
CA ILE A 147 -10.10 9.99 -9.13
C ILE A 147 -8.74 10.67 -9.22
N SER A 148 -8.56 11.68 -10.08
CA SER A 148 -7.29 12.41 -10.15
C SER A 148 -6.94 13.08 -8.80
N LEU A 149 -7.92 13.71 -8.15
CA LEU A 149 -7.78 14.34 -6.84
C LEU A 149 -7.51 13.32 -5.73
N LEU A 150 -8.16 12.14 -5.75
CA LEU A 150 -7.90 11.07 -4.78
C LEU A 150 -6.46 10.52 -4.86
N HIS A 151 -5.80 10.59 -6.02
CA HIS A 151 -4.37 10.23 -6.12
C HIS A 151 -3.43 11.32 -5.58
N PHE A 152 -3.86 12.60 -5.54
CA PHE A 152 -3.16 13.59 -4.72
C PHE A 152 -3.31 13.28 -3.22
N LEU A 153 -4.47 12.76 -2.77
CA LEU A 153 -4.62 12.30 -1.38
C LEU A 153 -3.75 11.06 -1.09
N GLU A 154 -3.68 10.09 -2.01
CA GLU A 154 -2.76 8.94 -1.89
C GLU A 154 -1.30 9.43 -1.81
N TRP A 155 -0.89 10.38 -2.66
CA TRP A 155 0.42 11.02 -2.58
C TRP A 155 0.71 11.57 -1.18
N ALA A 156 -0.22 12.35 -0.62
CA ALA A 156 -0.07 12.96 0.71
C ALA A 156 0.00 11.89 1.82
N LEU A 157 -0.88 10.88 1.79
CA LEU A 157 -0.88 9.78 2.76
C LEU A 157 0.39 8.92 2.69
N VAL A 158 0.90 8.64 1.48
CA VAL A 158 2.19 7.96 1.27
C VAL A 158 3.36 8.84 1.71
N ARG A 159 3.34 10.16 1.46
CA ARG A 159 4.34 11.13 1.96
C ARG A 159 4.44 11.07 3.48
N LEU A 160 3.29 11.09 4.17
CA LEU A 160 3.19 11.04 5.63
C LEU A 160 3.67 9.68 6.17
N ASP A 161 2.92 8.60 5.89
CA ASP A 161 3.05 7.32 6.60
C ASP A 161 3.44 6.10 5.74
N GLY A 162 3.67 6.26 4.44
CA GLY A 162 3.79 5.15 3.47
C GLY A 162 4.85 4.06 3.73
N HIS A 163 5.72 4.22 4.74
CA HIS A 163 6.74 3.25 5.15
C HIS A 163 6.41 2.45 6.43
N ARG A 164 5.54 2.97 7.33
CA ARG A 164 5.29 2.34 8.64
C ARG A 164 4.58 1.01 8.42
N GLY A 165 5.01 -0.04 9.09
CA GLY A 165 4.42 -1.36 8.94
C GLY A 165 4.67 -2.02 7.58
N SER A 166 5.83 -1.76 6.96
CA SER A 166 6.33 -2.54 5.84
C SER A 166 6.60 -4.00 6.23
N THR A 167 6.02 -4.96 5.51
CA THR A 167 6.24 -6.39 5.77
C THR A 167 7.53 -6.86 5.07
N PRO A 168 8.46 -7.55 5.74
CA PRO A 168 9.61 -8.16 5.10
C PRO A 168 9.18 -9.22 4.09
N THR A 169 9.84 -9.25 2.95
CA THR A 169 9.55 -10.20 1.87
C THR A 169 10.82 -10.75 1.26
N LEU A 170 10.68 -11.91 0.62
CA LEU A 170 11.72 -12.55 -0.16
C LEU A 170 11.23 -12.54 -1.61
N GLU A 171 12.04 -11.98 -2.50
CA GLU A 171 11.75 -11.92 -3.94
C GLU A 171 12.95 -12.47 -4.70
N THR A 172 12.71 -12.94 -5.93
CA THR A 172 13.80 -13.34 -6.82
C THR A 172 14.26 -12.11 -7.61
N SER A 173 15.58 -11.85 -7.60
CA SER A 173 16.23 -10.92 -8.55
C SER A 173 16.07 -11.44 -9.98
N LEU A 174 16.31 -10.60 -10.99
CA LEU A 174 16.37 -11.08 -12.38
C LEU A 174 17.50 -12.09 -12.59
N ASP A 175 18.58 -12.02 -11.81
CA ASP A 175 19.73 -12.94 -11.86
C ASP A 175 19.44 -14.28 -11.15
N GLY A 176 18.18 -14.57 -10.82
CA GLY A 176 17.74 -15.84 -10.23
C GLY A 176 18.03 -16.02 -8.72
N ARG A 177 18.82 -15.13 -8.11
CA ARG A 177 19.10 -15.13 -6.66
C ARG A 177 17.87 -14.74 -5.84
N ARG A 178 17.68 -15.35 -4.67
CA ARG A 178 16.67 -14.94 -3.68
C ARG A 178 17.23 -13.83 -2.81
N VAL A 179 16.56 -12.69 -2.78
CA VAL A 179 17.04 -11.49 -2.09
C VAL A 179 15.99 -11.04 -1.06
N GLY A 180 16.47 -10.48 0.05
CA GLY A 180 15.60 -9.84 1.02
C GLY A 180 14.98 -8.55 0.46
N GLY A 181 13.99 -8.03 1.17
CA GLY A 181 13.38 -6.74 0.86
C GLY A 181 12.17 -6.46 1.74
N ALA A 182 11.48 -5.37 1.47
CA ALA A 182 10.25 -5.01 2.15
C ALA A 182 9.12 -4.70 1.16
N LEU A 183 7.91 -5.11 1.52
CA LEU A 183 6.67 -4.71 0.88
C LEU A 183 6.04 -3.59 1.70
N LEU A 184 6.07 -2.38 1.16
CA LEU A 184 5.33 -1.24 1.71
C LEU A 184 3.88 -1.40 1.23
N GLN A 185 2.94 -1.64 2.15
CA GLN A 185 1.52 -1.79 1.83
C GLN A 185 0.67 -1.00 2.83
N LYS A 186 -0.25 -0.20 2.31
CA LYS A 186 -1.19 0.66 3.06
C LYS A 186 -2.55 0.65 2.40
N VAL A 187 -3.60 0.72 3.21
CA VAL A 187 -4.97 0.96 2.75
C VAL A 187 -5.63 1.93 3.72
N TRP A 188 -6.32 2.92 3.19
CA TRP A 188 -7.00 3.98 3.93
C TRP A 188 -8.46 4.02 3.49
N ALA A 189 -9.37 4.05 4.47
CA ALA A 189 -10.78 4.35 4.23
C ALA A 189 -10.98 5.86 4.37
N LEU A 190 -11.59 6.49 3.37
CA LEU A 190 -11.95 7.90 3.38
C LEU A 190 -13.48 7.99 3.40
N PRO A 191 -14.08 8.58 4.44
CA PRO A 191 -15.48 8.96 4.38
C PRO A 191 -15.52 10.29 3.65
N LEU A 192 -16.03 10.28 2.42
CA LEU A 192 -16.21 11.50 1.65
C LEU A 192 -17.67 11.92 1.69
N VAL A 193 -17.91 13.23 1.65
CA VAL A 193 -19.22 13.81 1.40
C VAL A 193 -19.05 14.84 0.30
N ILE A 194 -19.74 14.64 -0.82
CA ILE A 194 -19.65 15.50 -2.01
C ILE A 194 -20.95 16.26 -2.24
N PHE A 195 -20.88 17.44 -2.85
CA PHE A 195 -22.06 18.22 -3.20
C PHE A 195 -22.46 17.92 -4.65
N THR A 196 -23.73 17.55 -4.86
CA THR A 196 -24.28 17.16 -6.17
C THR A 196 -25.53 17.99 -6.49
N PRO A 197 -26.00 18.04 -7.75
CA PRO A 197 -27.18 18.83 -8.13
C PRO A 197 -28.46 18.52 -7.33
N GLY A 198 -28.62 17.31 -6.81
CA GLY A 198 -29.76 16.92 -5.98
C GLY A 198 -29.51 16.92 -4.47
N GLY A 199 -28.33 17.36 -4.00
CA GLY A 199 -27.96 17.44 -2.58
C GLY A 199 -26.62 16.81 -2.24
N TRP A 200 -26.37 16.64 -0.94
CA TRP A 200 -25.12 16.09 -0.39
C TRP A 200 -25.12 14.56 -0.42
N LEU A 201 -24.06 13.97 -0.96
CA LEU A 201 -23.93 12.54 -1.21
C LEU A 201 -22.76 11.94 -0.41
N PRO A 202 -23.04 11.01 0.53
CA PRO A 202 -22.02 10.15 1.12
C PRO A 202 -21.31 9.30 0.06
N LEU A 203 -19.99 9.41 -0.03
CA LEU A 203 -19.15 8.64 -0.94
C LEU A 203 -17.97 8.01 -0.17
N PRO A 204 -18.22 7.02 0.70
CA PRO A 204 -17.14 6.26 1.32
C PRO A 204 -16.32 5.53 0.24
N LEU A 205 -15.00 5.70 0.29
CA LEU A 205 -14.06 5.08 -0.64
C LEU A 205 -12.85 4.50 0.10
N VAL A 206 -12.17 3.57 -0.56
CA VAL A 206 -10.94 2.95 -0.09
C VAL A 206 -9.85 3.23 -1.12
N ILE A 207 -8.71 3.78 -0.69
CA ILE A 207 -7.52 3.89 -1.55
C ILE A 207 -6.36 3.10 -0.93
N GLY A 208 -5.49 2.57 -1.79
CA GLY A 208 -4.48 1.60 -1.38
C GLY A 208 -3.17 1.76 -2.12
N PHE A 209 -2.08 1.79 -1.35
CA PHE A 209 -0.73 1.89 -1.83
C PHE A 209 0.00 0.55 -1.62
N ALA A 210 0.65 0.04 -2.67
CA ALA A 210 1.54 -1.11 -2.58
C ALA A 210 2.81 -0.90 -3.41
N ARG A 211 3.99 -1.06 -2.81
CA ARG A 211 5.29 -1.01 -3.49
C ARG A 211 6.28 -2.00 -2.87
N LEU A 212 6.93 -2.77 -3.75
CA LEU A 212 8.12 -3.53 -3.38
C LEU A 212 9.32 -2.59 -3.22
N ASN A 213 10.23 -2.94 -2.32
CA ASN A 213 11.53 -2.31 -2.15
C ASN A 213 12.61 -3.37 -1.93
N LEU A 214 13.56 -3.46 -2.86
CA LEU A 214 14.71 -4.38 -2.74
C LEU A 214 16.03 -3.63 -2.55
N SER A 215 16.09 -2.38 -3.00
CA SER A 215 17.36 -1.72 -3.35
C SER A 215 17.62 -0.36 -2.67
N ARG A 216 16.77 0.08 -1.73
CA ARG A 216 16.90 1.40 -1.09
C ARG A 216 16.44 1.43 0.37
N PRO A 217 16.95 2.39 1.18
CA PRO A 217 16.38 2.73 2.48
C PRO A 217 14.88 3.08 2.40
N MET A 218 14.11 2.70 3.41
CA MET A 218 12.64 2.85 3.41
C MET A 218 12.16 4.30 3.22
N GLN A 219 12.85 5.28 3.82
CA GLN A 219 12.49 6.70 3.65
C GLN A 219 12.72 7.19 2.21
N GLN A 220 13.77 6.70 1.54
CA GLN A 220 14.05 7.06 0.15
C GLN A 220 13.01 6.44 -0.78
N GLN A 221 12.60 5.19 -0.55
CA GLN A 221 11.53 4.56 -1.33
C GLN A 221 10.19 5.25 -1.09
N LYS A 222 9.83 5.60 0.17
CA LYS A 222 8.63 6.39 0.48
C LYS A 222 8.55 7.68 -0.34
N ARG A 223 9.64 8.46 -0.35
CA ARG A 223 9.77 9.71 -1.13
C ARG A 223 9.66 9.46 -2.64
N ARG A 224 10.38 8.46 -3.16
CA ARG A 224 10.35 8.11 -4.60
C ARG A 224 8.96 7.68 -5.05
N SER A 225 8.33 6.77 -4.32
CA SER A 225 7.02 6.20 -4.67
C SER A 225 5.92 7.25 -4.65
N SER A 226 5.88 8.10 -3.60
CA SER A 226 4.95 9.23 -3.56
C SER A 226 5.20 10.21 -4.71
N SER A 227 6.45 10.59 -5.01
CA SER A 227 6.72 11.47 -6.16
C SER A 227 6.24 10.90 -7.50
N LEU A 228 6.26 9.58 -7.70
CA LEU A 228 5.69 8.95 -8.89
C LEU A 228 4.15 8.98 -8.90
N ILE A 229 3.50 8.84 -7.74
CA ILE A 229 2.05 9.00 -7.60
C ILE A 229 1.63 10.45 -7.88
N LEU A 230 2.39 11.44 -7.39
CA LEU A 230 2.15 12.86 -7.68
C LEU A 230 2.22 13.17 -9.18
N LEU A 231 3.24 12.66 -9.87
CA LEU A 231 3.38 12.82 -11.32
C LEU A 231 2.21 12.16 -12.06
N TYR A 232 1.79 10.96 -11.66
CA TYR A 232 0.62 10.30 -12.23
C TYR A 232 -0.67 11.08 -11.98
N ALA A 233 -0.91 11.54 -10.74
CA ALA A 233 -2.08 12.33 -10.37
C ALA A 233 -2.16 13.65 -11.16
N GLY A 234 -1.02 14.34 -11.32
CA GLY A 234 -0.92 15.56 -12.14
C GLY A 234 -1.18 15.31 -13.63
N ASN A 235 -0.61 14.25 -14.22
CA ASN A 235 -0.88 13.90 -15.62
C ASN A 235 -2.34 13.49 -15.82
N LEU A 236 -2.92 12.71 -14.89
CA LEU A 236 -4.33 12.33 -14.94
C LEU A 236 -5.24 13.56 -14.81
N LEU A 237 -4.95 14.49 -13.89
CA LEU A 237 -5.71 15.74 -13.74
C LEU A 237 -5.65 16.59 -15.02
N ILE A 238 -4.48 16.73 -15.65
CA ILE A 238 -4.32 17.46 -16.92
C ILE A 238 -5.15 16.79 -18.03
N LEU A 239 -5.16 15.46 -18.12
CA LEU A 239 -5.98 14.74 -19.10
C LEU A 239 -7.49 14.85 -18.80
N SER A 240 -7.91 14.75 -17.54
CA SER A 240 -9.32 14.89 -17.12
C SER A 240 -9.86 16.30 -17.40
N VAL A 241 -9.09 17.35 -17.07
CA VAL A 241 -9.48 18.75 -17.35
C VAL A 241 -9.41 19.04 -18.86
N GLY A 242 -8.39 18.54 -19.56
CA GLY A 242 -8.31 18.67 -21.02
C GLY A 242 -9.48 17.99 -21.74
N ALA A 243 -10.01 16.90 -21.19
CA ALA A 243 -11.18 16.21 -21.73
C ALA A 243 -12.50 17.01 -21.60
N MET A 244 -12.57 17.99 -20.69
CA MET A 244 -13.71 18.93 -20.63
C MET A 244 -13.70 19.94 -21.78
N ILE A 245 -12.53 20.20 -22.37
CA ILE A 245 -12.37 21.10 -23.53
C ILE A 245 -12.43 20.30 -24.84
N TRP A 246 -11.82 19.11 -24.86
CA TRP A 246 -11.78 18.20 -26.01
C TRP A 246 -12.30 16.81 -25.60
N PRO A 247 -13.61 16.50 -25.77
CA PRO A 247 -14.22 15.26 -25.29
C PRO A 247 -13.51 13.97 -25.72
N SER A 248 -12.93 13.94 -26.92
CA SER A 248 -12.13 12.81 -27.43
C SER A 248 -10.93 12.45 -26.54
N LEU A 249 -10.41 13.39 -25.74
CA LEU A 249 -9.32 13.14 -24.80
C LEU A 249 -9.77 12.27 -23.61
N MET A 250 -11.09 12.12 -23.36
CA MET A 250 -11.60 11.25 -22.29
C MET A 250 -11.18 9.79 -22.48
N TRP A 251 -11.11 9.31 -23.73
CA TRP A 251 -10.56 7.99 -24.06
C TRP A 251 -9.10 7.84 -23.60
N VAL A 252 -8.28 8.86 -23.84
CA VAL A 252 -6.87 8.89 -23.43
C VAL A 252 -6.76 8.96 -21.91
N ALA A 253 -7.57 9.81 -21.26
CA ALA A 253 -7.63 9.94 -19.82
C ALA A 253 -8.01 8.60 -19.15
N ALA A 254 -9.06 7.93 -19.64
CA ALA A 254 -9.55 6.67 -19.09
C ALA A 254 -8.55 5.52 -19.27
N CYS A 255 -7.96 5.39 -20.47
CA CYS A 255 -6.85 4.47 -20.72
C CYS A 255 -5.65 4.77 -19.81
N PHE A 256 -5.28 6.04 -19.60
CA PHE A 256 -4.20 6.42 -18.69
C PHE A 256 -4.51 6.12 -17.22
N CYS A 257 -5.76 6.31 -16.80
CA CYS A 257 -6.23 5.99 -15.45
C CYS A 257 -6.07 4.49 -15.14
N PHE A 258 -6.49 3.62 -16.06
CA PHE A 258 -6.36 2.17 -15.90
C PHE A 258 -4.91 1.67 -16.10
N LEU A 259 -4.33 1.94 -17.28
CA LEU A 259 -3.02 1.40 -17.69
C LEU A 259 -1.85 2.11 -17.03
N GLY A 260 -1.96 3.42 -16.75
CA GLY A 260 -0.93 4.19 -16.06
C GLY A 260 -0.75 3.73 -14.61
N HIS A 261 -1.84 3.39 -13.92
CA HIS A 261 -1.77 2.86 -12.56
C HIS A 261 -1.13 1.45 -12.49
N GLU A 262 -1.48 0.53 -13.40
CA GLU A 262 -0.76 -0.75 -13.52
C GLU A 262 0.71 -0.52 -13.95
N GLY A 263 0.96 0.44 -14.84
CA GLY A 263 2.28 0.86 -15.28
C GLY A 263 3.18 1.31 -14.12
N LEU A 264 2.66 2.12 -13.19
CA LEU A 264 3.37 2.52 -11.97
C LEU A 264 3.81 1.31 -11.14
N TYR A 265 2.93 0.32 -10.98
CA TYR A 265 3.23 -0.90 -10.22
C TYR A 265 4.27 -1.78 -10.94
N GLN A 266 4.03 -2.09 -12.22
CA GLN A 266 4.86 -3.02 -13.00
C GLN A 266 6.25 -2.44 -13.28
N LEU A 267 6.34 -1.18 -13.70
CA LEU A 267 7.61 -0.50 -13.93
C LEU A 267 8.39 -0.31 -12.62
N GLY A 268 7.69 -0.10 -11.50
CA GLY A 268 8.29 -0.10 -10.16
C GLY A 268 8.93 -1.45 -9.83
N ARG A 269 8.15 -2.54 -9.92
CA ARG A 269 8.62 -3.91 -9.64
C ARG A 269 9.78 -4.33 -10.54
N TYR A 270 9.70 -4.02 -11.83
CA TYR A 270 10.77 -4.31 -12.81
C TYR A 270 12.07 -3.55 -12.48
N ARG A 271 11.97 -2.28 -12.09
CA ARG A 271 13.12 -1.45 -11.70
C ARG A 271 13.75 -1.89 -10.37
N GLU A 272 12.98 -2.41 -9.42
CA GLU A 272 13.55 -3.02 -8.20
C GLU A 272 14.33 -4.29 -8.51
N ARG A 273 13.76 -5.21 -9.30
CA ARG A 273 14.41 -6.49 -9.63
C ARG A 273 15.63 -6.36 -10.57
N ARG A 274 15.86 -5.19 -11.16
CA ARG A 274 17.06 -4.83 -11.96
C ARG A 274 18.18 -4.19 -11.16
N ARG A 275 17.96 -3.84 -9.89
CA ARG A 275 18.93 -3.12 -9.06
C ARG A 275 19.63 -4.06 -8.11
N THR A 276 20.89 -3.75 -7.79
CA THR A 276 21.61 -4.37 -6.69
C THR A 276 20.75 -4.30 -5.42
N PRO A 277 20.41 -5.44 -4.79
CA PRO A 277 19.60 -5.43 -3.58
C PRO A 277 20.41 -4.87 -2.40
N LEU A 278 19.75 -4.05 -1.58
CA LEU A 278 20.30 -3.55 -0.31
C LEU A 278 20.28 -4.66 0.77
N TYR A 279 19.35 -5.60 0.63
CA TYR A 279 19.12 -6.74 1.54
C TYR A 279 19.60 -8.06 0.93
N ALA A 280 20.65 -8.02 0.11
CA ALA A 280 21.45 -9.20 -0.19
C ALA A 280 22.44 -9.44 0.95
N SER A 281 22.66 -10.71 1.30
CA SER A 281 23.80 -11.11 2.13
C SER A 281 25.08 -10.95 1.30
N GLY A 282 25.91 -9.96 1.62
CA GLY A 282 27.29 -9.93 1.14
C GLY A 282 28.11 -11.07 1.77
N GLU A 283 29.39 -11.17 1.41
CA GLU A 283 30.27 -12.23 1.94
C GLU A 283 30.59 -12.10 3.44
N THR A 284 30.23 -10.98 4.08
CA THR A 284 30.51 -10.70 5.49
C THR A 284 29.26 -10.27 6.27
N GLY A 285 28.96 -11.02 7.33
CA GLY A 285 27.95 -10.65 8.33
C GLY A 285 26.53 -11.20 8.11
N VAL A 286 25.80 -11.34 9.22
CA VAL A 286 24.37 -11.66 9.22
C VAL A 286 23.56 -10.43 8.83
N LYS A 287 22.94 -10.46 7.65
CA LYS A 287 22.11 -9.36 7.14
C LYS A 287 20.73 -9.40 7.79
N VAL A 288 20.37 -8.33 8.50
CA VAL A 288 19.09 -8.22 9.23
C VAL A 288 17.97 -7.88 8.24
N LEU A 289 17.03 -8.82 8.05
CA LEU A 289 15.81 -8.63 7.25
C LEU A 289 14.66 -8.04 8.11
N ALA A 290 14.55 -8.48 9.36
CA ALA A 290 13.56 -7.98 10.31
C ALA A 290 14.04 -8.17 11.76
N VAL A 291 13.36 -7.51 12.70
CA VAL A 291 13.62 -7.63 14.13
C VAL A 291 12.30 -7.80 14.86
N TRP A 292 12.20 -8.78 15.75
CA TRP A 292 11.02 -8.99 16.60
C TRP A 292 10.80 -7.80 17.53
N PRO A 293 9.57 -7.30 17.72
CA PRO A 293 9.31 -6.24 18.69
C PRO A 293 9.60 -6.73 20.10
N ASN A 294 10.03 -5.81 20.98
CA ASN A 294 10.37 -6.10 22.39
C ASN A 294 11.45 -7.17 22.58
N SER A 295 12.29 -7.42 21.56
CA SER A 295 13.44 -8.32 21.62
C SER A 295 14.73 -7.61 22.02
N PRO A 296 15.80 -8.33 22.44
CA PRO A 296 17.12 -7.76 22.69
C PRO A 296 17.64 -6.93 21.51
N ALA A 297 17.47 -7.40 20.27
CA ALA A 297 17.86 -6.67 19.07
C ALA A 297 17.07 -5.35 18.90
N ALA A 298 15.76 -5.35 19.15
CA ALA A 298 14.96 -4.12 19.11
C ALA A 298 15.40 -3.12 20.19
N MET A 299 15.67 -3.61 21.41
CA MET A 299 16.12 -2.78 22.53
C MET A 299 17.57 -2.27 22.37
N MET A 300 18.39 -2.93 21.53
CA MET A 300 19.71 -2.46 21.10
C MET A 300 19.66 -1.47 19.93
N GLY A 301 18.48 -1.12 19.41
CA GLY A 301 18.34 -0.19 18.28
C GLY A 301 18.80 -0.77 16.93
N ILE A 302 18.71 -2.09 16.76
CA ILE A 302 18.99 -2.75 15.48
C ILE A 302 17.79 -2.57 14.56
N TYR A 303 18.05 -2.13 13.33
CA TYR A 303 17.01 -1.94 12.31
C TYR A 303 17.20 -2.90 11.12
N PRO A 304 16.11 -3.23 10.39
CA PRO A 304 16.22 -3.90 9.09
C PRO A 304 17.21 -3.18 8.18
N GLY A 305 18.07 -3.94 7.50
CA GLY A 305 19.13 -3.42 6.63
C GLY A 305 20.52 -3.38 7.27
N TYR A 306 20.62 -3.50 8.60
CA TYR A 306 21.92 -3.62 9.28
C TYR A 306 22.58 -4.97 8.96
N SER A 307 23.92 -5.02 9.00
CA SER A 307 24.72 -6.24 8.85
C SER A 307 25.49 -6.48 10.16
N ILE A 308 25.25 -7.59 10.86
CA ILE A 308 25.99 -7.96 12.08
C ILE A 308 27.27 -8.68 11.66
N LEU A 309 28.43 -8.06 11.88
CA LEU A 309 29.73 -8.61 11.49
C LEU A 309 30.36 -9.48 12.58
N ARG A 310 30.22 -9.07 13.84
CA ARG A 310 30.82 -9.76 14.98
C ARG A 310 29.90 -9.80 16.19
N VAL A 311 29.98 -10.88 16.95
CA VAL A 311 29.32 -11.07 18.24
C VAL A 311 30.39 -11.41 19.27
N ASN A 312 30.46 -10.65 20.36
CA ASN A 312 31.41 -10.83 21.45
C ASN A 312 32.89 -10.90 20.99
N GLY A 313 33.20 -10.29 19.83
CA GLY A 313 34.52 -10.31 19.19
C GLY A 313 34.74 -11.44 18.18
N GLU A 314 33.92 -12.49 18.17
CA GLU A 314 33.93 -13.53 17.14
C GLU A 314 33.25 -13.02 15.86
N ALA A 315 33.82 -13.29 14.68
CA ALA A 315 33.19 -12.93 13.41
C ALA A 315 32.10 -13.94 13.05
N VAL A 316 30.98 -13.46 12.51
CA VAL A 316 29.82 -14.29 12.17
C VAL A 316 29.41 -14.04 10.72
N ALA A 317 29.24 -15.10 9.93
CA ALA A 317 28.78 -15.05 8.55
C ALA A 317 27.31 -15.49 8.39
N ASN A 318 26.71 -16.08 9.44
CA ASN A 318 25.35 -16.58 9.38
C ASN A 318 24.65 -16.69 10.75
N ARG A 319 23.34 -16.93 10.73
CA ARG A 319 22.53 -17.09 11.95
C ARG A 319 22.99 -18.20 12.89
N GLU A 320 23.44 -19.34 12.38
CA GLU A 320 23.89 -20.48 13.21
C GLU A 320 25.18 -20.11 13.97
N GLU A 321 26.17 -19.55 13.28
CA GLU A 321 27.40 -19.00 13.88
C GLU A 321 27.08 -17.88 14.89
N MET A 322 26.07 -17.05 14.62
CA MET A 322 25.60 -16.02 15.55
C MET A 322 24.98 -16.62 16.82
N GLU A 323 24.14 -17.65 16.69
CA GLU A 323 23.57 -18.37 17.84
C GLU A 323 24.66 -19.09 18.66
N GLU A 324 25.68 -19.68 18.01
CA GLU A 324 26.85 -20.28 18.67
C GLU A 324 27.70 -19.26 19.43
N ALA A 325 28.04 -18.12 18.82
CA ALA A 325 28.83 -17.06 19.45
C ALA A 325 28.11 -16.42 20.66
N LEU A 326 26.77 -16.38 20.63
CA LEU A 326 25.95 -15.96 21.77
C LEU A 326 25.95 -17.01 22.90
N ALA A 327 25.84 -18.29 22.56
CA ALA A 327 25.85 -19.38 23.54
C ALA A 327 27.15 -19.43 24.37
N ARG A 328 28.28 -19.01 23.79
CA ARG A 328 29.60 -18.92 24.47
C ARG A 328 29.68 -17.83 25.55
N SER A 329 28.78 -16.85 25.58
CA SER A 329 28.82 -15.72 26.52
C SER A 329 27.42 -15.26 26.90
N ALA A 330 26.71 -16.11 27.64
CA ALA A 330 25.30 -15.96 27.96
C ALA A 330 24.92 -14.74 28.84
N ALA A 331 25.88 -14.03 29.45
CA ALA A 331 25.61 -12.90 30.34
C ALA A 331 25.55 -11.54 29.61
N PHE A 332 26.32 -11.38 28.53
CA PHE A 332 26.38 -10.12 27.77
C PHE A 332 26.55 -10.38 26.28
N CYS A 333 25.90 -9.54 25.49
CA CYS A 333 26.04 -9.49 24.05
C CYS A 333 26.65 -8.15 23.67
N ARG A 334 27.77 -8.16 22.96
CA ARG A 334 28.35 -7.03 22.26
C ARG A 334 28.33 -7.32 20.76
N LEU A 335 27.71 -6.44 19.99
CA LEU A 335 27.57 -6.55 18.54
C LEU A 335 28.39 -5.48 17.84
N GLU A 336 29.13 -5.89 16.82
CA GLU A 336 29.76 -4.98 15.86
C GLU A 336 29.00 -5.10 14.53
N MET A 337 28.43 -3.99 14.07
CA MET A 337 27.47 -3.95 12.98
C MET A 337 27.81 -2.84 11.99
N ILE A 338 27.29 -2.94 10.78
CA ILE A 338 27.28 -1.86 9.78
C ILE A 338 25.81 -1.51 9.45
N ASP A 339 25.47 -0.23 9.38
CA ASP A 339 24.12 0.25 9.03
C ASP A 339 23.86 0.31 7.51
N GLU A 340 22.71 0.86 7.09
CA GLU A 340 22.37 0.99 5.65
C GLU A 340 23.29 1.98 4.90
N GLN A 341 24.08 2.80 5.60
CA GLN A 341 24.98 3.81 5.05
C GLN A 341 26.43 3.32 4.94
N GLY A 342 26.79 2.24 5.63
CA GLY A 342 28.18 1.77 5.75
C GLY A 342 28.87 2.19 7.06
N GLU A 343 28.18 2.89 7.95
CA GLU A 343 28.74 3.34 9.22
C GLU A 343 28.78 2.21 10.25
N VAL A 344 29.90 2.09 10.97
CA VAL A 344 30.06 1.08 12.02
C VAL A 344 29.25 1.49 13.26
N LYS A 345 28.42 0.57 13.74
CA LYS A 345 27.65 0.69 14.98
C LYS A 345 28.09 -0.39 15.96
N LEU A 346 28.37 0.02 17.19
CA LEU A 346 28.53 -0.87 18.33
C LEU A 346 27.26 -0.83 19.16
N ALA A 347 26.72 -2.01 19.49
CA ALA A 347 25.63 -2.14 20.46
C ALA A 347 26.02 -3.16 21.53
N GLN A 348 25.56 -2.96 22.76
CA GLN A 348 25.82 -3.90 23.84
C GLN A 348 24.64 -3.97 24.82
N ARG A 349 24.40 -5.15 25.38
CA ARG A 349 23.30 -5.41 26.33
C ARG A 349 23.60 -6.65 27.18
N ALA A 350 23.19 -6.64 28.45
CA ALA A 350 23.08 -7.84 29.27
C ALA A 350 21.91 -8.72 28.81
N LEU A 351 22.13 -10.02 28.68
CA LEU A 351 21.09 -10.98 28.29
C LEU A 351 20.42 -11.57 29.54
N TYR A 352 19.11 -11.80 29.47
CA TYR A 352 18.31 -12.31 30.58
C TYR A 352 17.67 -13.66 30.27
N GLN A 353 17.33 -14.41 31.31
CA GLN A 353 16.64 -15.69 31.17
C GLN A 353 15.25 -15.48 30.54
N GLY A 354 15.08 -15.96 29.31
CA GLY A 354 13.88 -15.73 28.49
C GLY A 354 14.11 -14.86 27.24
N ASP A 355 15.27 -14.21 27.10
CA ASP A 355 15.66 -13.55 25.85
C ASP A 355 15.81 -14.59 24.72
N PRO A 356 15.35 -14.32 23.46
CA PRO A 356 15.50 -15.26 22.35
C PRO A 356 16.97 -15.52 22.00
N VAL A 357 17.32 -16.78 21.72
CA VAL A 357 18.70 -17.21 21.37
C VAL A 357 19.28 -16.40 20.20
N HIS A 358 18.46 -16.09 19.20
CA HIS A 358 18.82 -15.28 18.02
C HIS A 358 18.60 -13.77 18.22
N LEU A 359 18.46 -13.31 19.47
CA LEU A 359 18.17 -11.91 19.87
C LEU A 359 16.87 -11.31 19.30
N GLY A 360 16.05 -12.10 18.61
CA GLY A 360 14.91 -11.62 17.81
C GLY A 360 15.25 -11.15 16.39
N VAL A 361 16.47 -11.43 15.90
CA VAL A 361 16.90 -11.11 14.52
C VAL A 361 16.34 -12.13 13.52
N VAL A 362 15.73 -11.63 12.45
CA VAL A 362 15.38 -12.43 11.25
C VAL A 362 16.43 -12.16 10.18
N GLU A 363 17.18 -13.20 9.82
CA GLU A 363 18.22 -13.17 8.78
C GLU A 363 17.62 -13.06 7.36
N ALA A 364 18.27 -12.30 6.47
CA ALA A 364 17.99 -12.29 5.05
C ALA A 364 18.61 -13.54 4.38
N PRO A 365 17.94 -14.20 3.41
CA PRO A 365 18.46 -15.44 2.83
C PRO A 365 19.88 -15.27 2.29
N LYS A 366 20.73 -16.27 2.55
CA LYS A 366 22.01 -16.37 1.84
C LYS A 366 21.77 -16.38 0.33
N ASP A 367 22.66 -15.71 -0.40
CA ASP A 367 22.61 -15.48 -1.86
C ASP A 367 22.76 -16.76 -2.73
N SER A 368 22.69 -17.94 -2.11
CA SER A 368 23.15 -19.25 -2.61
C SER A 368 22.09 -20.10 -3.32
N VAL A 369 20.84 -19.67 -3.43
CA VAL A 369 19.80 -20.42 -4.18
C VAL A 369 19.52 -19.77 -5.52
N ILE A 370 20.31 -20.15 -6.53
CA ILE A 370 19.90 -20.04 -7.94
C ILE A 370 18.68 -20.95 -8.09
N TYR A 371 17.48 -20.37 -8.16
CA TYR A 371 16.27 -21.14 -8.35
C TYR A 371 16.19 -21.60 -9.81
N ARG A 372 16.85 -22.73 -10.15
CA ARG A 372 16.56 -23.45 -11.39
C ARG A 372 15.05 -23.68 -11.42
N SER A 373 14.38 -23.08 -12.39
CA SER A 373 12.97 -23.36 -12.66
C SER A 373 12.82 -24.86 -12.85
N LEU A 374 12.12 -25.53 -11.93
CA LEU A 374 11.62 -26.87 -12.21
C LEU A 374 10.76 -26.75 -13.47
N PRO A 375 10.97 -27.61 -14.49
CA PRO A 375 10.15 -27.55 -15.70
C PRO A 375 8.69 -27.72 -15.30
N SER A 376 7.82 -26.91 -15.90
CA SER A 376 6.38 -27.06 -15.72
C SER A 376 6.00 -28.50 -16.06
N LYS A 377 5.44 -29.24 -15.10
CA LYS A 377 4.71 -30.44 -15.44
C LYS A 377 3.54 -30.01 -16.33
N THR A 378 3.55 -30.55 -17.54
CA THR A 378 2.51 -30.50 -18.58
C THR A 378 1.16 -30.91 -18.03
#